data_AF-A0A259JU08-F1
#
_entry.id   AF-A0A259JU08-F1
#
_cell.length_a   1.000
_cell.length_b   1.000
_cell.length_c   1.000
_cell.angle_alpha   90.00
_cell.angle_beta   90.00
_cell.angle_gamma   90.00
#
_symmetry.space_group_name_H-M   'P 1'
#
loop_
_entity.id
_entity.type
_entity.pdbx_description
1 polymer ?
#
loop_
_entity_poly.entity_id
_entity_poly.type
_entity_poly.pdbx_seq_one_letter_code
_entity_poly.pdbx_strand_id
1 'polypeptide(L)'
;MNKAFGKVHDGRIKGRDRAYALDWRKRMSDNVAYALVVYTALHIFATVGAMKETGMKSMALLALVVLVVAIIPACRSFERRWRDLSDESASDLALAPAFRRDQVGLWIMAIGLPFALTAIFKAASAFL
;
A
#
# COMPACT_ATOMS: atom_id res chain seq x y z
N MET A 1 -43.51 -5.16 23.77
CA MET A 1 -42.71 -5.61 22.60
C MET A 1 -41.52 -4.68 22.25
N ASN A 2 -41.06 -3.78 23.14
CA ASN A 2 -40.07 -2.75 22.78
C ASN A 2 -38.60 -3.08 23.14
N LYS A 3 -38.32 -4.21 23.78
CA LYS A 3 -36.95 -4.57 24.21
C LYS A 3 -36.07 -5.17 23.09
N ALA A 4 -36.68 -5.64 21.99
CA ALA A 4 -35.94 -6.26 20.89
C ALA A 4 -35.23 -5.23 19.99
N PHE A 5 -35.86 -4.09 19.72
CA PHE A 5 -35.27 -3.01 18.92
C PHE A 5 -34.09 -2.32 19.61
N GLY A 6 -34.13 -2.20 20.94
CA GLY A 6 -33.00 -1.63 21.71
C GLY A 6 -31.74 -2.50 21.67
N LYS A 7 -31.89 -3.83 21.73
CA LYS A 7 -30.75 -4.78 21.71
C LYS A 7 -29.99 -4.79 20.38
N VAL A 8 -30.69 -4.58 19.26
CA VAL A 8 -30.07 -4.57 17.92
C VAL A 8 -29.27 -3.30 17.68
N HIS A 9 -29.74 -2.14 18.18
CA HIS A 9 -28.95 -0.91 18.17
C HIS A 9 -27.76 -0.98 19.13
N ASP A 10 -27.96 -1.49 20.36
CA ASP A 10 -26.88 -1.64 21.34
C ASP A 10 -25.77 -2.58 20.86
N GLY A 11 -26.13 -3.72 20.25
CA GLY A 11 -25.15 -4.64 19.64
C GLY A 11 -24.38 -4.04 18.45
N ARG A 12 -25.02 -3.16 17.66
CA ARG A 12 -24.41 -2.46 16.52
C ARG A 12 -23.55 -1.25 16.94
N ILE A 13 -23.74 -0.75 18.17
CA ILE A 13 -22.88 0.26 18.80
C ILE A 13 -21.65 -0.43 19.40
N LYS A 14 -21.84 -1.53 20.15
CA LYS A 14 -20.75 -2.31 20.77
C LYS A 14 -19.75 -2.91 19.77
N GLY A 15 -20.22 -3.30 18.57
CA GLY A 15 -19.35 -3.72 17.47
C GLY A 15 -18.56 -2.59 16.81
N ARG A 16 -19.04 -1.34 16.94
CA ARG A 16 -18.37 -0.12 16.45
C ARG A 16 -17.38 0.44 17.46
N ASP A 17 -17.62 0.27 18.76
CA ASP A 17 -16.70 0.70 19.80
C ASP A 17 -15.37 -0.09 19.78
N ARG A 18 -15.41 -1.37 19.37
CA ARG A 18 -14.18 -2.13 19.05
C ARG A 18 -13.46 -1.62 17.81
N ALA A 19 -14.13 -0.89 16.91
CA ALA A 19 -13.48 -0.28 15.74
C ALA A 19 -12.66 0.97 16.09
N TYR A 20 -12.76 1.47 17.33
CA TYR A 20 -11.90 2.52 17.89
C TYR A 20 -10.78 1.98 18.80
N ALA A 21 -10.79 0.69 19.12
CA ALA A 21 -9.60 0.05 19.66
C ALA A 21 -8.54 0.08 18.55
N LEU A 22 -7.38 0.65 18.87
CA LEU A 22 -6.30 0.87 17.94
C LEU A 22 -5.88 -0.50 17.35
N ASP A 23 -6.21 -0.77 16.08
CA ASP A 23 -5.89 -2.04 15.41
C ASP A 23 -4.86 -1.80 14.32
N TRP A 24 -3.60 -2.14 14.60
CA TRP A 24 -2.49 -1.98 13.67
C TRP A 24 -2.67 -2.78 12.37
N ARG A 25 -3.39 -3.91 12.42
CA ARG A 25 -3.64 -4.76 11.24
C ARG A 25 -4.48 -4.02 10.22
N LYS A 26 -5.59 -3.45 10.68
CA LYS A 26 -6.50 -2.66 9.83
C LYS A 26 -5.81 -1.42 9.27
N ARG A 27 -5.08 -0.67 10.11
CA ARG A 27 -4.35 0.53 9.66
C ARG A 27 -3.25 0.21 8.64
N MET A 28 -2.58 -0.94 8.75
CA MET A 28 -1.57 -1.35 7.75
C MET A 28 -2.24 -1.67 6.42
N SER A 29 -3.35 -2.41 6.43
CA SER A 29 -4.11 -2.74 5.22
C SER A 29 -4.59 -1.48 4.50
N ASP A 30 -5.14 -0.51 5.23
CA ASP A 30 -5.57 0.77 4.66
C ASP A 30 -4.38 1.50 4.02
N ASN A 31 -3.22 1.53 4.68
CA ASN A 31 -2.00 2.12 4.12
C ASN A 31 -1.54 1.44 2.82
N VAL A 32 -1.56 0.10 2.78
CA VAL A 32 -1.23 -0.68 1.57
C VAL A 32 -2.19 -0.31 0.44
N ALA A 33 -3.50 -0.22 0.73
CA ALA A 33 -4.50 0.16 -0.26
C ALA A 33 -4.26 1.57 -0.81
N TYR A 34 -4.01 2.55 0.07
CA TYR A 34 -3.68 3.92 -0.36
C TYR A 34 -2.39 3.96 -1.18
N ALA A 35 -1.35 3.23 -0.78
CA ALA A 35 -0.10 3.19 -1.52
C ALA A 35 -0.26 2.56 -2.90
N LEU A 36 -1.11 1.53 -3.07
CA LEU A 36 -1.41 0.95 -4.38
C LEU A 36 -2.12 1.95 -5.30
N VAL A 37 -3.05 2.74 -4.76
CA VAL A 37 -3.73 3.81 -5.51
C VAL A 37 -2.72 4.87 -5.96
N VAL A 38 -1.89 5.37 -5.04
CA VAL A 38 -0.86 6.37 -5.34
C VAL A 38 0.16 5.84 -6.34
N TYR A 39 0.65 4.62 -6.14
CA TYR A 39 1.56 3.93 -7.06
C TYR A 39 0.96 3.88 -8.45
N THR A 40 -0.30 3.46 -8.58
CA THR A 40 -0.97 3.34 -9.88
C THR A 40 -1.14 4.70 -10.54
N ALA A 41 -1.60 5.72 -9.81
CA ALA A 41 -1.75 7.07 -10.32
C ALA A 41 -0.40 7.61 -10.83
N LEU A 42 0.65 7.49 -10.02
CA LEU A 42 2.00 7.91 -10.37
C LEU A 42 2.54 7.13 -11.58
N HIS A 43 2.30 5.82 -11.62
CA HIS A 43 2.73 4.96 -12.71
C HIS A 43 2.06 5.34 -14.02
N ILE A 44 0.76 5.69 -14.02
CA ILE A 44 0.08 6.22 -15.20
C ILE A 44 0.73 7.52 -15.67
N PHE A 45 0.92 8.50 -14.77
CA PHE A 45 1.53 9.78 -15.15
C PHE A 45 2.95 9.62 -15.69
N ALA A 46 3.77 8.80 -15.02
CA ALA A 46 5.13 8.51 -15.45
C ALA A 46 5.16 7.78 -16.81
N THR A 47 4.29 6.79 -17.00
CA THR A 47 4.19 6.03 -18.26
C THR A 47 3.67 6.91 -19.41
N VAL A 48 2.66 7.74 -19.16
CA VAL A 48 2.14 8.70 -20.14
C VAL A 48 3.18 9.76 -20.49
N GLY A 49 3.96 10.23 -19.53
CA GLY A 49 5.09 11.13 -19.75
C GLY A 49 6.17 10.48 -20.63
N ALA A 50 6.60 9.28 -20.26
CA ALA A 50 7.61 8.53 -21.01
C ALA A 50 7.18 8.22 -22.46
N MET A 51 5.91 7.87 -22.67
CA MET A 51 5.35 7.61 -24.02
C MET A 51 5.41 8.83 -24.95
N LYS A 52 5.36 10.05 -24.41
CA LYS A 52 5.47 11.29 -25.22
C LYS A 52 6.91 11.60 -25.63
N GLU A 53 7.90 11.20 -24.83
CA GLU A 53 9.31 11.58 -25.06
C GLU A 53 10.09 10.60 -25.95
N THR A 54 9.84 9.28 -25.88
CA THR A 54 10.85 8.30 -26.36
C THR A 54 10.48 7.41 -27.55
N GLY A 55 9.22 7.32 -28.00
CA GLY A 55 8.84 6.45 -29.14
C GLY A 55 9.07 4.94 -28.95
N MET A 56 9.83 4.51 -27.93
CA MET A 56 10.17 3.13 -27.59
C MET A 56 9.11 2.48 -26.70
N LYS A 57 7.94 2.20 -27.27
CA LYS A 57 6.77 1.64 -26.56
C LYS A 57 7.01 0.26 -25.92
N SER A 58 7.92 -0.56 -26.45
CA SER A 58 8.15 -1.94 -26.01
C SER A 58 8.93 -2.05 -24.71
N MET A 59 10.01 -1.28 -24.56
CA MET A 59 10.85 -1.27 -23.36
C MET A 59 10.07 -0.75 -22.16
N ALA A 60 9.31 0.35 -22.33
CA ALA A 60 8.46 0.91 -21.28
C ALA A 60 7.43 -0.11 -20.74
N LEU A 61 6.81 -0.89 -21.61
CA LEU A 61 5.86 -1.94 -21.22
C LEU A 61 6.52 -3.10 -20.47
N LEU A 62 7.72 -3.52 -20.88
CA LEU A 62 8.44 -4.61 -20.19
C LEU A 62 8.79 -4.23 -18.75
N ALA A 63 9.27 -3.00 -18.54
CA ALA A 63 9.55 -2.56 -17.18
C ALA A 63 8.30 -2.26 -16.36
N LEU A 64 7.20 -1.85 -16.99
CA LEU A 64 5.89 -1.77 -16.33
C LEU A 64 5.52 -3.14 -15.74
N VAL A 65 5.73 -4.22 -16.50
CA VAL A 65 5.50 -5.59 -16.04
C VAL A 65 6.43 -5.95 -14.87
N VAL A 66 7.73 -5.65 -14.97
CA VAL A 66 8.70 -5.91 -13.89
C VAL A 66 8.32 -5.14 -12.61
N LEU A 67 7.85 -3.90 -12.75
CA LEU A 67 7.42 -3.06 -11.62
C LEU A 67 6.23 -3.67 -10.89
N VAL A 68 5.24 -4.16 -11.63
CA VAL A 68 4.06 -4.83 -11.08
C VAL A 68 4.44 -6.16 -10.42
N VAL A 69 5.35 -6.93 -11.02
CA VAL A 69 5.83 -8.19 -10.43
C VAL A 69 6.61 -7.93 -9.14
N ALA A 70 7.32 -6.79 -9.02
CA ALA A 70 8.07 -6.44 -7.83
C ALA A 70 7.20 -5.91 -6.68
N ILE A 71 6.10 -5.20 -6.97
CA ILE A 71 5.25 -4.61 -5.92
C ILE A 71 4.39 -5.65 -5.18
N ILE A 72 3.99 -6.74 -5.86
CA ILE A 72 3.21 -7.84 -5.27
C ILE A 72 3.92 -8.53 -4.08
N PRO A 73 5.18 -9.00 -4.20
CA PRO A 73 5.90 -9.59 -3.08
C PRO A 73 6.20 -8.58 -1.97
N ALA A 74 6.42 -7.31 -2.31
CA ALA A 74 6.56 -6.25 -1.31
C ALA A 74 5.28 -6.15 -0.47
N CYS A 75 4.12 -5.98 -1.10
CA CYS A 75 2.82 -5.95 -0.43
C CYS A 75 2.59 -7.21 0.43
N ARG A 76 2.86 -8.41 -0.11
CA ARG A 76 2.70 -9.67 0.64
C ARG A 76 3.62 -9.76 1.86
N SER A 77 4.86 -9.31 1.77
CA SER A 77 5.82 -9.34 2.88
C SER A 77 5.37 -8.43 4.03
N PHE A 78 4.97 -7.19 3.71
CA PHE A 78 4.44 -6.27 4.72
C PHE A 78 3.17 -6.80 5.35
N GLU A 79 2.22 -7.26 4.54
CA GLU A 79 0.94 -7.75 5.03
C GLU A 79 1.11 -9.00 5.88
N ARG A 80 1.98 -9.95 5.50
CA ARG A 80 2.27 -11.15 6.30
C ARG A 80 2.79 -10.81 7.70
N ARG A 81 3.73 -9.86 7.79
CA ARG A 81 4.31 -9.48 9.09
C ARG A 81 3.30 -8.90 10.07
N TRP A 82 2.31 -8.13 9.59
CA TRP A 82 1.31 -7.51 10.45
C TRP A 82 0.08 -8.40 10.65
N ARG A 83 -0.28 -9.24 9.67
CA ARG A 83 -1.43 -10.16 9.74
C ARG A 83 -1.31 -11.19 10.84
N ASP A 84 -0.11 -11.68 11.13
CA ASP A 84 0.12 -12.75 12.10
C ASP A 84 0.16 -12.25 13.57
N LEU A 85 -0.13 -10.97 13.82
CA LEU A 85 -0.24 -10.42 15.17
C LEU A 85 -1.50 -10.95 15.89
N SER A 86 -1.32 -11.38 17.15
CA SER A 86 -2.40 -11.77 18.05
C SER A 86 -3.30 -10.56 18.39
N ASP A 87 -4.54 -10.83 18.80
CA ASP A 87 -5.52 -9.78 19.11
C ASP A 87 -5.07 -8.84 20.24
N GLU A 88 -4.27 -9.33 21.19
CA GLU A 88 -3.70 -8.54 22.28
C GLU A 88 -2.58 -7.60 21.77
N SER A 89 -1.70 -8.12 20.90
CA SER A 89 -0.61 -7.34 20.31
C SER A 89 -1.09 -6.36 19.23
N ALA A 90 -2.26 -6.59 18.63
CA ALA A 90 -2.83 -5.71 17.62
C ALA A 90 -3.14 -4.29 18.13
N SER A 91 -3.24 -4.12 19.46
CA SER A 91 -3.45 -2.83 20.14
C SER A 91 -2.25 -2.31 20.94
N ASP A 92 -1.12 -3.00 20.88
CA ASP A 92 0.06 -2.61 21.66
C ASP A 92 0.76 -1.37 21.06
N LEU A 93 0.93 -0.32 21.87
CA LEU A 93 1.62 0.90 21.46
C LEU A 93 3.13 0.69 21.27
N ALA A 94 3.72 -0.38 21.82
CA ALA A 94 5.13 -0.71 21.63
C ALA A 94 5.47 -1.04 20.16
N LEU A 95 4.47 -1.45 19.37
CA LEU A 95 4.63 -1.72 17.93
C LEU A 95 4.54 -0.46 17.05
N ALA A 96 4.14 0.70 17.60
CA ALA A 96 4.06 1.96 16.88
C ALA A 96 5.36 2.37 16.14
N PRO A 97 6.57 2.29 16.73
CA PRO A 97 7.81 2.59 16.00
C PRO A 97 8.10 1.61 14.85
N ALA A 98 7.79 0.31 15.02
CA ALA A 98 7.93 -0.68 13.95
C ALA A 98 6.94 -0.40 12.81
N PHE A 99 5.68 -0.09 13.15
CA PHE A 99 4.64 0.30 12.20
C PHE A 99 5.05 1.49 11.34
N ARG A 100 5.62 2.53 11.96
CA ARG A 100 6.10 3.72 11.24
C ARG A 100 7.23 3.38 10.26
N ARG A 101 8.19 2.54 10.66
CA ARG A 101 9.30 2.12 9.76
C ARG A 101 8.77 1.40 8.53
N ASP A 102 7.75 0.57 8.74
CA ASP A 102 7.16 -0.25 7.68
C ASP A 102 6.29 0.57 6.74
N GLN A 103 5.52 1.50 7.31
CA GLN A 103 4.79 2.50 6.55
C GLN A 103 5.74 3.33 5.69
N VAL A 104 6.83 3.85 6.27
CA VAL A 104 7.82 4.64 5.53
C VAL A 104 8.44 3.81 4.41
N GLY A 105 8.83 2.56 4.67
CA GLY A 105 9.38 1.67 3.65
C GLY A 105 8.40 1.38 2.50
N LEU A 106 7.12 1.18 2.83
CA LEU A 106 6.05 0.96 1.86
C LEU A 106 5.82 2.20 0.98
N TRP A 107 5.81 3.39 1.57
CA TRP A 107 5.67 4.66 0.84
C TRP A 107 6.90 4.97 -0.02
N ILE A 108 8.11 4.73 0.51
CA ILE A 108 9.36 4.85 -0.26
C ILE A 108 9.33 3.92 -1.47
N MET A 109 8.85 2.68 -1.34
CA MET A 109 8.75 1.79 -2.48
C MET A 109 7.64 2.20 -3.45
N ALA A 110 6.44 2.51 -2.96
CA ALA A 110 5.31 2.89 -3.81
C ALA A 110 5.62 4.14 -4.66
N ILE A 111 6.35 5.10 -4.12
CA ILE A 111 6.79 6.30 -4.84
C ILE A 111 8.09 6.05 -5.58
N GLY A 112 9.08 5.46 -4.92
CA GLY A 112 10.44 5.30 -5.42
C GLY A 112 10.55 4.34 -6.59
N LEU A 113 9.83 3.22 -6.61
CA LEU A 113 9.87 2.27 -7.74
C LEU A 113 9.54 2.93 -9.08
N PRO A 114 8.39 3.62 -9.26
CA PRO A 114 8.05 4.23 -10.55
C PRO A 114 9.04 5.33 -10.97
N PHE A 115 9.57 6.13 -10.04
CA PHE A 115 10.60 7.12 -10.37
C PHE A 115 11.95 6.49 -10.69
N ALA A 116 12.40 5.50 -9.92
CA ALA A 116 13.64 4.77 -10.16
C ALA A 116 13.62 4.10 -11.54
N LEU A 117 12.49 3.51 -11.91
CA LEU A 117 12.29 2.93 -13.22
C LEU A 117 12.40 3.98 -14.34
N THR A 118 11.73 5.12 -14.17
CA THR A 118 11.79 6.24 -15.12
C THR A 118 13.23 6.76 -15.27
N ALA A 119 13.97 6.87 -14.17
CA ALA A 119 15.36 7.30 -14.17
C ALA A 119 16.29 6.29 -14.86
N ILE A 120 16.12 5.00 -14.58
CA ILE A 120 16.88 3.92 -15.25
C ILE A 120 16.62 3.96 -16.76
N PHE A 121 15.37 4.15 -17.20
CA PHE A 121 15.06 4.30 -18.61
C PHE A 121 15.73 5.49 -19.25
N LYS A 122 15.63 6.66 -18.61
CA LYS A 122 16.25 7.88 -19.12
C LYS A 122 17.77 7.75 -19.22
N ALA A 123 18.39 7.09 -18.25
CA ALA A 123 19.82 6.80 -18.26
C ALA A 123 20.18 5.80 -19.37
N ALA A 124 19.43 4.71 -19.52
CA ALA A 124 19.64 3.74 -20.58
C ALA A 124 19.47 4.35 -21.98
N SER A 125 18.46 5.20 -22.18
CA SER A 125 18.26 5.92 -23.44
C SER A 125 19.30 6.99 -23.72
N ALA A 126 19.95 7.54 -22.68
CA ALA A 126 21.03 8.52 -22.86
C ALA A 126 22.34 7.86 -23.32
N PHE A 127 22.49 6.54 -23.14
CA PHE A 127 23.67 5.76 -23.52
C PHE A 127 23.49 4.99 -24.85
N LEU A 128 22.28 4.99 -25.43
CA LEU A 128 21.90 4.28 -26.67
C LEU A 128 21.74 5.27 -27.82
#